data_AF-A0A7Y9W8R7-F1
#
_entry.id   AF-A0A7Y9W8R7-F1
#
_cell.length_a   1.000
_cell.length_b   1.000
_cell.length_c   1.000
_cell.angle_alpha   90.00
_cell.angle_beta   90.00
_cell.angle_gamma   90.00
#
_symmetry.space_group_name_H-M   'P 1'
#
loop_
_entity.id
_entity.type
_entity.pdbx_description
1 polymer ?
#
loop_
_entity_poly.entity_id
_entity_poly.type
_entity_poly.pdbx_seq_one_letter_code
_entity_poly.pdbx_strand_id
1 'polypeptide(L)'
;MERAREKNDLAAWSAADEAFYAHLLKLGGNPRLTQIVNECWDQIRRVRDLTLRLTGLADLPVAQHRAIVDAIRAGDGATAERLCRDYRASCLQFEIDTLRRFRILEV
;
A
#
# COMPACT_ATOMS: atom_id res chain seq x y z
N MET A 1 1.26 11.62 -1.60
CA MET A 1 0.76 10.94 -0.39
C MET A 1 0.70 11.87 0.80
N GLU A 2 1.81 12.48 1.24
CA GLU A 2 1.86 13.39 2.42
C GLU A 2 0.80 14.50 2.37
N ARG A 3 0.76 15.29 1.29
CA ARG A 3 -0.25 16.34 1.08
C ARG A 3 -1.70 15.84 1.13
N ALA A 4 -1.95 14.63 0.65
CA ALA A 4 -3.29 14.03 0.71
C ALA A 4 -3.64 13.62 2.14
N ARG A 5 -2.65 13.12 2.90
CA ARG A 5 -2.81 12.80 4.32
C ARG A 5 -3.10 14.03 5.18
N GLU A 6 -2.39 15.14 4.95
CA GLU A 6 -2.63 16.42 5.63
C GLU A 6 -4.05 16.94 5.42
N LYS A 7 -4.61 16.72 4.21
CA LYS A 7 -5.97 17.14 3.85
C LYS A 7 -7.03 16.08 4.16
N ASN A 8 -6.64 14.94 4.74
CA ASN A 8 -7.48 13.76 4.92
C ASN A 8 -8.22 13.33 3.63
N ASP A 9 -7.58 13.49 2.48
CA ASP A 9 -8.12 13.14 1.17
C ASP A 9 -7.82 11.67 0.86
N LEU A 10 -8.80 10.80 1.19
CA LEU A 10 -8.69 9.35 1.03
C LEU A 10 -8.41 8.94 -0.42
N ALA A 11 -9.12 9.58 -1.36
CA ALA A 11 -9.03 9.24 -2.78
C ALA A 11 -7.66 9.62 -3.35
N ALA A 12 -7.21 10.84 -3.08
CA ALA A 12 -5.89 11.29 -3.53
C ALA A 12 -4.76 10.51 -2.86
N TRP A 13 -4.92 10.11 -1.60
CA TRP A 13 -3.93 9.27 -0.92
C TRP A 13 -3.86 7.89 -1.56
N SER A 14 -5.02 7.24 -1.76
CA SER A 14 -5.08 5.89 -2.33
C SER A 14 -4.51 5.84 -3.75
N ALA A 15 -4.86 6.81 -4.60
CA ALA A 15 -4.34 6.92 -5.97
C ALA A 15 -2.82 7.15 -5.99
N ALA A 16 -2.29 7.98 -5.08
CA ALA A 16 -0.86 8.25 -5.01
C ALA A 16 -0.04 7.05 -4.49
N ASP A 17 -0.60 6.29 -3.53
CA ASP A 17 0.01 5.05 -3.02
C ASP A 17 0.02 3.95 -4.09
N GLU A 18 -1.07 3.79 -4.84
CA GLU A 18 -1.12 2.86 -5.97
C GLU A 18 -0.13 3.24 -7.07
N ALA A 19 -0.09 4.53 -7.46
CA ALA A 19 0.86 5.01 -8.47
C ALA A 19 2.31 4.77 -8.03
N PHE A 20 2.65 4.94 -6.75
CA PHE A 20 3.99 4.73 -6.23
C PHE A 20 4.49 3.29 -6.47
N TYR A 21 3.76 2.27 -6.00
CA TYR A 21 4.22 0.89 -6.18
C TYR A 21 4.13 0.43 -7.64
N ALA A 22 3.15 0.93 -8.41
CA ALA A 22 3.10 0.68 -9.85
C ALA A 22 4.34 1.20 -10.57
N HIS A 23 4.86 2.36 -10.18
CA HIS A 23 6.12 2.89 -10.71
C HIS A 23 7.33 2.06 -10.28
N LEU A 24 7.39 1.60 -9.03
CA LEU A 24 8.49 0.71 -8.59
C LEU A 24 8.54 -0.59 -9.40
N LEU A 25 7.39 -1.22 -9.65
CA LEU A 25 7.30 -2.44 -10.46
C LEU A 25 7.80 -2.21 -11.89
N LYS A 26 7.40 -1.09 -12.50
CA LYS A 26 7.83 -0.71 -13.86
C LYS A 26 9.35 -0.49 -13.93
N LEU A 27 9.94 0.13 -12.91
CA LEU A 27 11.39 0.34 -12.84
C LEU A 27 12.18 -0.98 -12.73
N GLY A 28 11.56 -2.03 -12.21
CA GLY A 28 12.16 -3.38 -12.17
C GLY A 28 12.30 -4.06 -13.53
N GLY A 29 11.76 -3.50 -14.62
CA GLY A 29 11.99 -3.98 -15.98
C GLY A 29 11.39 -5.36 -16.30
N ASN A 30 10.46 -5.86 -15.46
CA ASN A 30 9.81 -7.15 -15.65
C ASN A 30 8.29 -6.98 -15.91
N PRO A 31 7.86 -6.97 -17.18
CA PRO A 31 6.45 -6.82 -17.55
C PRO A 31 5.56 -7.93 -17.00
N ARG A 32 6.07 -9.17 -16.96
CA ARG A 32 5.32 -10.33 -16.44
C ARG A 32 5.04 -10.19 -14.94
N LEU A 33 6.05 -9.77 -14.17
CA LEU A 33 5.86 -9.48 -12.75
C LEU A 33 4.86 -8.34 -12.54
N THR A 34 4.94 -7.28 -13.35
CA THR A 34 3.99 -6.16 -13.29
C THR A 34 2.55 -6.63 -13.50
N GLN A 35 2.33 -7.50 -14.49
CA GLN A 35 1.01 -8.07 -14.76
C GLN A 35 0.48 -8.86 -13.55
N ILE A 36 1.26 -9.81 -13.03
CA ILE A 36 0.86 -10.67 -11.90
C ILE A 36 0.50 -9.82 -10.68
N VAL A 37 1.32 -8.81 -10.37
CA VAL A 37 1.06 -7.95 -9.21
C VAL A 37 -0.22 -7.12 -9.41
N ASN A 38 -0.47 -6.59 -10.60
CA ASN A 38 -1.70 -5.84 -10.89
C ASN A 38 -2.95 -6.73 -10.75
N GLU A 39 -2.90 -7.98 -11.22
CA GLU A 39 -4.01 -8.95 -11.06
C GLU A 39 -4.32 -9.18 -9.58
N CYS A 40 -3.30 -9.41 -8.74
CA CYS A 40 -3.50 -9.52 -7.29
C CYS A 40 -4.05 -8.21 -6.68
N TRP A 41 -3.60 -7.06 -7.19
CA TRP A 41 -4.03 -5.77 -6.67
C TRP A 41 -5.50 -5.50 -6.93
N ASP A 42 -6.00 -5.85 -8.12
CA ASP A 42 -7.40 -5.71 -8.48
C ASP A 42 -8.33 -6.53 -7.57
N GLN A 43 -7.85 -7.70 -7.10
CA GLN A 43 -8.59 -8.55 -6.15
C GLN A 43 -8.72 -7.90 -4.78
N ILE A 44 -7.67 -7.23 -4.28
CA ILE A 44 -7.67 -6.62 -2.94
C ILE A 44 -8.17 -5.17 -2.92
N ARG A 45 -8.24 -4.49 -4.08
CA ARG A 45 -8.58 -3.04 -4.16
C ARG A 45 -9.91 -2.72 -3.46
N ARG A 46 -10.93 -3.59 -3.60
CA ARG A 46 -12.25 -3.38 -2.98
C ARG A 46 -12.19 -3.45 -1.45
N VAL A 47 -11.42 -4.39 -0.91
CA VAL A 47 -11.23 -4.53 0.54
C VAL A 47 -10.50 -3.31 1.10
N ARG A 48 -9.46 -2.86 0.41
CA ARG A 48 -8.70 -1.67 0.79
C ARG A 48 -9.55 -0.40 0.79
N ASP A 49 -10.34 -0.16 -0.26
CA ASP A 49 -11.22 1.02 -0.31
C ASP A 49 -12.27 1.00 0.82
N LEU A 50 -12.88 -0.18 1.06
CA LEU A 50 -13.85 -0.36 2.14
C LEU A 50 -13.25 -0.08 3.52
N THR A 51 -12.13 -0.74 3.84
CA THR A 51 -11.47 -0.61 5.15
C THR A 51 -10.97 0.83 5.37
N LEU A 52 -10.48 1.49 4.32
CA LEU A 52 -10.08 2.90 4.37
C LEU A 52 -11.25 3.85 4.66
N ARG A 53 -12.44 3.59 4.10
CA ARG A 53 -13.65 4.37 4.39
C ARG A 53 -14.16 4.17 5.83
N LEU A 54 -13.94 2.98 6.39
CA LEU A 54 -14.37 2.63 7.74
C LEU A 54 -13.47 3.21 8.85
N THR A 55 -12.22 3.55 8.53
CA THR A 55 -11.17 3.92 9.51
C THR A 55 -10.53 5.29 9.24
N GLY A 56 -10.28 5.62 7.98
CA GLY A 56 -9.59 6.85 7.56
C GLY A 56 -8.06 6.75 7.60
N LEU A 57 -7.36 7.82 7.19
CA LEU A 57 -5.89 7.81 7.02
C LEU A 57 -5.09 7.88 8.32
N ALA A 58 -5.73 8.29 9.42
CA ALA A 58 -5.08 8.37 10.72
C ALA A 58 -4.77 6.98 11.29
N ASP A 59 -5.64 6.01 10.99
CA ASP A 59 -5.56 4.64 11.50
C ASP A 59 -4.62 3.74 10.68
N LEU A 60 -4.26 4.15 9.46
CA LEU A 60 -3.39 3.37 8.60
C LEU A 60 -1.98 3.22 9.18
N PRO A 61 -1.30 2.08 8.90
CA PRO A 61 0.12 1.92 9.17
C PRO A 61 0.95 3.07 8.63
N VAL A 62 2.00 3.43 9.37
CA VAL A 62 2.88 4.55 9.00
C VAL A 62 3.52 4.29 7.64
N ALA A 63 3.29 5.22 6.72
CA ALA A 63 3.86 5.22 5.37
C ALA A 63 5.39 5.15 5.38
N GLN A 64 5.96 4.16 4.71
CA GLN A 64 7.42 3.98 4.58
C GLN A 64 7.97 4.48 3.23
N HIS A 65 7.16 5.15 2.41
CA HIS A 65 7.51 5.52 1.03
C HIS A 65 8.80 6.31 0.91
N ARG A 66 9.07 7.23 1.86
CA ARG A 66 10.31 8.02 1.85
C ARG A 66 11.54 7.14 2.08
N ALA A 67 11.49 6.26 3.08
CA ALA A 67 12.56 5.33 3.39
C ALA A 67 12.85 4.37 2.22
N ILE A 68 11.80 3.90 1.52
CA ILE A 68 11.95 3.08 0.31
C ILE A 68 12.73 3.85 -0.77
N VAL A 69 12.33 5.10 -1.05
CA VAL A 69 13.01 5.95 -2.05
C VAL A 69 14.47 6.20 -1.68
N ASP A 70 14.74 6.46 -0.41
CA ASP A 70 16.11 6.74 0.07
C ASP A 70 16.99 5.48 -0.02
N ALA A 71 16.46 4.30 0.30
CA ALA A 71 17.14 3.01 0.09
C ALA A 71 17.45 2.75 -1.39
N ILE A 72 16.48 3.00 -2.29
CA ILE A 72 16.69 2.86 -3.73
C ILE A 72 17.79 3.81 -4.23
N ARG A 73 17.79 5.07 -3.78
CA ARG A 73 18.82 6.06 -4.13
C ARG A 73 20.21 5.66 -3.66
N ALA A 74 20.30 5.01 -2.51
CA ALA A 74 21.54 4.46 -1.97
C ALA A 74 21.99 3.16 -2.65
N GLY A 75 21.19 2.59 -3.56
CA GLY A 75 21.46 1.29 -4.17
C GLY A 75 21.20 0.09 -3.23
N ASP A 76 20.58 0.33 -2.07
CA ASP A 76 20.25 -0.71 -1.09
C ASP A 76 18.91 -1.37 -1.43
N GLY A 77 18.96 -2.29 -2.41
CA GLY A 77 17.80 -3.05 -2.84
C GLY A 77 17.23 -3.95 -1.73
N ALA A 78 18.06 -4.45 -0.82
CA ALA A 78 17.62 -5.32 0.27
C ALA A 78 16.77 -4.56 1.29
N THR A 79 17.16 -3.33 1.64
CA THR A 79 16.34 -2.47 2.50
C THR A 79 15.07 -2.02 1.80
N ALA A 80 15.13 -1.64 0.52
CA ALA A 80 13.94 -1.26 -0.23
C ALA A 80 12.90 -2.40 -0.30
N GLU A 81 13.35 -3.63 -0.57
CA GLU A 81 12.51 -4.83 -0.59
C GLU A 81 11.86 -5.10 0.78
N ARG A 82 12.65 -5.11 1.86
CA ARG A 82 12.16 -5.34 3.22
C ARG A 82 11.09 -4.32 3.61
N LEU A 83 11.34 -3.04 3.38
CA LEU A 83 10.36 -1.97 3.68
C LEU A 83 9.05 -2.14 2.90
N CYS A 84 9.12 -2.53 1.62
CA CYS A 84 7.93 -2.80 0.83
C CYS A 84 7.13 -3.99 1.37
N ARG A 85 7.82 -5.08 1.75
CA ARG A 85 7.23 -6.29 2.32
C ARG A 85 6.56 -5.98 3.66
N ASP A 86 7.27 -5.33 4.57
CA ASP A 86 6.79 -5.02 5.92
C ASP A 86 5.57 -4.09 5.89
N TYR A 87 5.61 -3.07 5.04
CA TYR A 87 4.46 -2.18 4.85
C TYR A 87 3.26 -2.93 4.28
N ARG A 88 3.45 -3.79 3.26
CA ARG A 88 2.35 -4.57 2.68
C ARG A 88 1.74 -5.55 3.68
N ALA A 89 2.56 -6.22 4.47
CA ALA A 89 2.10 -7.12 5.53
C ALA A 89 1.31 -6.36 6.60
N SER A 90 1.79 -5.18 7.01
CA SER A 90 1.11 -4.32 7.98
C SER A 90 -0.25 -3.84 7.47
N CYS A 91 -0.34 -3.43 6.19
CA CYS A 91 -1.60 -3.05 5.57
C CYS A 91 -2.59 -4.21 5.48
N LEU A 92 -2.13 -5.40 5.09
CA LEU A 92 -2.98 -6.59 5.05
C LEU A 92 -3.54 -6.95 6.42
N GLN A 93 -2.69 -6.93 7.45
CA GLN A 93 -3.10 -7.21 8.82
C GLN A 93 -4.14 -6.18 9.29
N PHE A 94 -3.90 -4.89 9.03
CA PHE A 94 -4.84 -3.81 9.31
C PHE A 94 -6.20 -4.00 8.60
N GLU A 95 -6.19 -4.39 7.33
CA GLU A 95 -7.40 -4.65 6.56
C GLU A 95 -8.20 -5.81 7.17
N ILE A 96 -7.55 -6.92 7.49
CA ILE A 96 -8.18 -8.09 8.14
C ILE A 96 -8.78 -7.70 9.50
N ASP A 97 -8.03 -6.98 10.33
CA ASP A 97 -8.48 -6.58 11.65
C ASP A 97 -9.66 -5.59 11.58
N THR A 98 -9.66 -4.70 10.58
CA THR A 98 -10.79 -3.81 10.29
C THR A 98 -12.02 -4.62 9.90
N LEU A 99 -11.90 -5.57 8.96
CA LEU A 99 -13.03 -6.40 8.54
C LEU A 99 -13.62 -7.20 9.70
N ARG A 100 -12.79 -7.73 10.61
CA ARG A 100 -13.23 -8.42 11.83
C ARG A 100 -13.92 -7.48 12.81
N ARG A 101 -13.34 -6.30 13.07
CA ARG A 101 -13.90 -5.27 13.96
C ARG A 101 -15.32 -4.87 13.56
N PHE A 102 -15.56 -4.76 12.26
CA PHE A 102 -16.87 -4.40 11.70
C PHE A 102 -17.76 -5.61 11.36
N ARG A 103 -17.37 -6.84 11.72
CA ARG A 103 -18.11 -8.09 11.47
C ARG A 103 -18.46 -8.33 10.00
N ILE A 104 -17.59 -7.89 9.10
CA ILE A 104 -17.71 -8.13 7.65
C ILE A 104 -17.05 -9.46 7.27
N LEU A 105 -16.00 -9.83 8.01
CA LEU A 105 -15.33 -11.12 7.89
C LEU A 105 -15.53 -11.91 9.19
N GLU A 106 -16.42 -12.89 9.14
CA GLU A 106 -16.62 -13.88 10.20
C GLU A 106 -15.98 -15.20 9.74
N VAL A 107 -14.79 -15.48 10.26
CA VAL A 107 -14.10 -16.78 10.11
C VAL A 107 -13.74 -17.27 11.50
#